data_AF-A0A9D6X8V8-F1
#
_entry.id   AF-A0A9D6X8V8-F1
#
_cell.length_a   1.000
_cell.length_b   1.000
_cell.length_c   1.000
_cell.angle_alpha   90.00
_cell.angle_beta   90.00
_cell.angle_gamma   90.00
#
_symmetry.space_group_name_H-M   'P 1'
#
loop_
_entity.id
_entity.type
_entity.pdbx_description
1 polymer ?
#
loop_
_entity_poly.entity_id
_entity_poly.type
_entity_poly.pdbx_seq_one_letter_code
_entity_poly.pdbx_strand_id
1 'polypeptide(L)'
;MNWLRRHGHWLLTLYIAFVFIQSLFFKFSGSPETVYIFQGKLDPWAASLGLPGLFAPGGLFSARVVGTFELIASVLLIAGAAMTGRRWVQVAGAAMALGVISGAIFFHLFTPLGVAVVNTDGSSDGGELFILACGVWLASAALLWLRREVWLAWMPGRVRRTALPQTTLRRG
;
A
#
# COMPACT_ATOMS: atom_id res chain seq x y z
N MET A 1 -23.67 -15.94 7.08
CA MET A 1 -22.65 -15.53 6.07
C MET A 1 -22.66 -14.03 5.72
N ASN A 2 -23.65 -13.22 6.14
CA ASN A 2 -23.73 -11.79 5.79
C ASN A 2 -22.82 -10.86 6.62
N TRP A 3 -22.26 -11.36 7.73
CA TRP A 3 -21.39 -10.59 8.62
C TRP A 3 -19.96 -10.49 8.08
N LEU A 4 -19.39 -11.61 7.62
CA LEU A 4 -18.06 -11.65 6.99
C LEU A 4 -17.98 -10.73 5.76
N ARG A 5 -19.01 -10.74 4.91
CA ARG A 5 -19.08 -9.85 3.73
C ARG A 5 -19.15 -8.37 4.09
N ARG A 6 -19.77 -8.04 5.23
CA ARG A 6 -19.89 -6.65 5.70
C ARG A 6 -18.61 -6.16 6.39
N HIS A 7 -17.92 -7.00 7.16
CA HIS A 7 -16.79 -6.58 7.98
C HIS A 7 -15.41 -7.04 7.49
N GLY A 8 -15.32 -7.91 6.47
CA GLY A 8 -14.03 -8.43 5.98
C GLY A 8 -13.04 -7.36 5.53
N HIS A 9 -13.53 -6.18 5.11
CA HIS A 9 -12.68 -5.04 4.79
C HIS A 9 -11.89 -4.48 5.98
N TRP A 10 -12.39 -4.64 7.21
CA TRP A 10 -11.68 -4.23 8.43
C TRP A 10 -10.47 -5.11 8.70
N LEU A 11 -10.60 -6.43 8.53
CA LEU A 11 -9.49 -7.35 8.71
C LEU A 11 -8.32 -6.98 7.78
N LEU A 12 -8.60 -6.75 6.50
CA LEU A 12 -7.60 -6.33 5.52
C LEU A 12 -7.00 -4.96 5.87
N THR A 13 -7.86 -4.01 6.28
CA THR A 13 -7.42 -2.66 6.66
C THR A 13 -6.47 -2.68 7.86
N LEU A 14 -6.84 -3.40 8.91
CA LEU A 14 -6.04 -3.50 10.13
C LEU A 14 -4.74 -4.26 9.89
N TYR A 15 -4.75 -5.31 9.08
CA TYR A 15 -3.54 -6.02 8.69
C TYR A 15 -2.54 -5.10 7.98
N ILE A 16 -3.00 -4.36 6.94
CA ILE A 16 -2.12 -3.43 6.20
C ILE A 16 -1.58 -2.35 7.13
N ALA A 17 -2.47 -1.71 7.91
CA ALA A 17 -2.06 -0.63 8.81
C ALA A 17 -1.10 -1.12 9.89
N PHE A 18 -1.30 -2.32 10.43
CA PHE A 18 -0.39 -2.92 11.41
C PHE A 18 1.02 -3.07 10.85
N VAL A 19 1.16 -3.70 9.68
CA VAL A 19 2.48 -3.93 9.05
C VAL A 19 3.16 -2.61 8.71
N PHE A 20 2.42 -1.66 8.13
CA PHE A 20 2.96 -0.35 7.80
C PHE A 20 3.41 0.42 9.03
N ILE A 21 2.55 0.54 10.05
CA ILE A 21 2.84 1.28 11.29
C ILE A 21 4.03 0.66 12.03
N GLN A 22 4.11 -0.67 12.13
CA GLN A 22 5.26 -1.35 12.70
C GLN A 22 6.53 -0.99 11.93
N SER A 23 6.49 -1.00 10.60
CA SER A 23 7.65 -0.68 9.77
C SER A 23 8.14 0.78 9.94
N LEU A 24 7.27 1.70 10.37
CA LEU A 24 7.65 3.10 10.65
C LEU A 24 8.67 3.19 11.77
N PHE A 25 8.55 2.36 12.82
CA PHE A 25 9.50 2.35 13.92
C PHE A 25 10.93 2.13 13.40
N PHE A 26 11.11 1.14 12.52
CA PHE A 26 12.40 0.83 11.91
C PHE A 26 12.91 1.98 11.02
N LYS A 27 12.04 2.53 10.17
CA LYS A 27 12.40 3.56 9.17
C LYS A 27 12.74 4.90 9.78
N PHE A 28 12.02 5.31 10.82
CA PHE A 28 12.21 6.61 11.47
C PHE A 28 13.27 6.58 12.57
N SER A 29 13.50 5.44 13.22
CA SER A 29 14.61 5.26 14.19
C SER A 29 15.98 5.14 13.53
N GLY A 30 16.04 4.84 12.23
CA GLY A 30 17.30 4.55 11.55
C GLY A 30 17.89 3.21 11.98
N SER A 31 17.02 2.22 12.22
CA SER A 31 17.42 0.84 12.55
C SER A 31 18.47 0.28 11.57
N PRO A 32 19.35 -0.63 12.02
CA PRO A 32 20.36 -1.23 11.15
C PRO A 32 19.77 -1.93 9.92
N GLU A 33 18.60 -2.55 10.04
CA GLU A 33 17.86 -3.14 8.90
C GLU A 33 17.52 -2.07 7.85
N THR A 34 17.04 -0.89 8.30
CA THR A 34 16.73 0.23 7.40
C THR A 34 17.99 0.77 6.72
N VAL A 35 19.09 0.90 7.47
CA VAL A 35 20.38 1.35 6.91
C VAL A 35 20.88 0.34 5.88
N TYR A 36 20.83 -0.95 6.20
CA TYR A 36 21.21 -2.03 5.29
C TYR A 36 20.42 -1.98 3.98
N ILE A 37 19.09 -1.90 4.05
CA ILE A 37 18.21 -1.86 2.87
C ILE A 37 18.51 -0.62 2.03
N PHE A 38 18.34 0.58 2.61
CA PHE A 38 18.35 1.82 1.82
C PHE A 38 19.75 2.29 1.45
N GLN A 39 20.69 2.25 2.39
CA GLN A 39 22.03 2.81 2.21
C GLN A 39 23.06 1.75 1.82
N GLY A 40 22.90 0.51 2.32
CA GLY A 40 23.83 -0.59 2.03
C GLY A 40 23.56 -1.29 0.70
N LYS A 41 22.30 -1.37 0.27
CA LYS A 41 21.89 -2.11 -0.93
C LYS A 41 21.35 -1.22 -2.03
N LEU A 42 20.32 -0.43 -1.74
CA LEU A 42 19.60 0.30 -2.78
C LEU A 42 20.36 1.53 -3.28
N ASP A 43 20.96 2.34 -2.42
CA ASP A 43 21.69 3.54 -2.87
C ASP A 43 22.93 3.21 -3.72
N PRO A 44 23.79 2.23 -3.36
CA PRO A 44 24.92 1.84 -4.21
C PRO A 44 24.47 1.24 -5.55
N TRP A 45 23.38 0.47 -5.54
CA TRP A 45 22.75 -0.02 -6.77
C TRP A 45 22.25 1.14 -7.64
N ALA A 46 21.55 2.12 -7.07
CA ALA A 46 21.08 3.30 -7.80
C ALA A 46 22.23 4.15 -8.33
N ALA A 47 23.31 4.31 -7.56
CA ALA A 47 24.52 5.00 -8.00
C ALA A 47 25.16 4.31 -9.21
N SER A 48 25.14 2.97 -9.28
CA SER A 48 25.62 2.22 -10.45
C SER A 48 24.82 2.50 -11.73
N LEU A 49 23.59 3.00 -11.59
CA LEU A 49 22.71 3.44 -12.68
C LEU A 49 22.78 4.96 -12.95
N GLY A 50 23.71 5.67 -12.31
CA GLY A 50 23.84 7.13 -12.44
C GLY A 50 22.87 7.95 -11.58
N LEU A 51 22.24 7.34 -10.57
CA LEU A 51 21.28 7.98 -9.65
C LEU A 51 21.78 7.96 -8.19
N PRO A 52 22.95 8.54 -7.88
CA PRO A 52 23.49 8.54 -6.52
C PRO A 52 22.60 9.35 -5.57
N GLY A 53 22.45 8.88 -4.33
CA GLY A 53 21.68 9.57 -3.30
C GLY A 53 20.16 9.41 -3.43
N LEU A 54 19.66 8.61 -4.39
CA LEU A 54 18.23 8.37 -4.57
C LEU A 54 17.59 7.72 -3.33
N PHE A 55 18.33 6.83 -2.65
CA PHE A 55 17.87 6.11 -1.45
C PHE A 55 18.58 6.53 -0.16
N ALA A 56 19.67 7.31 -0.26
CA ALA A 56 20.37 7.90 0.87
C ALA A 56 19.45 8.78 1.76
N PRO A 57 19.83 9.09 3.01
CA PRO A 57 19.07 10.00 3.86
C PRO A 57 18.84 11.36 3.17
N GLY A 58 17.57 11.77 3.03
CA GLY A 58 17.19 12.99 2.32
C GLY A 58 16.90 12.79 0.82
N GLY A 59 17.20 11.62 0.27
CA GLY A 59 16.86 11.22 -1.10
C GLY A 59 15.36 11.07 -1.33
N LEU A 60 14.96 11.13 -2.60
CA LEU A 60 13.56 11.08 -3.03
C LEU A 60 12.89 9.75 -2.66
N PHE A 61 13.62 8.64 -2.64
CA PHE A 61 13.15 7.33 -2.20
C PHE A 61 13.81 6.87 -0.91
N SER A 62 14.22 7.81 -0.06
CA SER A 62 14.77 7.49 1.26
C SER A 62 13.74 6.80 2.17
N ALA A 63 14.23 6.08 3.17
CA ALA A 63 13.40 5.36 4.14
C ALA A 63 12.30 6.21 4.77
N ARG A 64 12.59 7.49 5.08
CA ARG A 64 11.63 8.42 5.69
C ARG A 64 10.54 8.86 4.70
N VAL A 65 10.86 9.00 3.42
CA VAL A 65 9.85 9.33 2.40
C VAL A 65 8.90 8.16 2.24
N VAL A 66 9.43 6.94 2.06
CA VAL A 66 8.62 5.71 1.98
C VAL A 66 7.76 5.54 3.23
N GLY A 67 8.35 5.69 4.41
CA GLY A 67 7.62 5.62 5.69
C GLY A 67 6.52 6.68 5.82
N THR A 68 6.73 7.88 5.28
CA THR A 68 5.68 8.92 5.28
C THR A 68 4.48 8.49 4.42
N PHE A 69 4.71 7.91 3.24
CA PHE A 69 3.63 7.38 2.42
C PHE A 69 2.90 6.19 3.08
N GLU A 70 3.62 5.32 3.78
CA GLU A 70 3.02 4.22 4.55
C GLU A 70 2.15 4.72 5.70
N LEU A 71 2.59 5.77 6.40
CA LEU A 71 1.80 6.43 7.44
C LEU A 71 0.53 7.04 6.86
N ILE A 72 0.65 7.80 5.75
CA ILE A 72 -0.51 8.40 5.08
C ILE A 72 -1.47 7.31 4.61
N ALA A 73 -0.97 6.25 3.97
CA ALA A 73 -1.79 5.11 3.54
C ALA A 73 -2.54 4.47 4.73
N SER A 74 -1.86 4.25 5.85
CA SER A 74 -2.45 3.69 7.07
C SER A 74 -3.56 4.57 7.64
N VAL A 75 -3.34 5.89 7.71
CA VAL A 75 -4.35 6.86 8.17
C VAL A 75 -5.56 6.86 7.23
N LEU A 76 -5.35 6.91 5.92
CA LEU A 76 -6.42 6.88 4.92
C LEU A 76 -7.23 5.58 4.99
N LEU A 77 -6.56 4.43 5.16
CA LEU A 77 -7.20 3.13 5.29
C LEU A 77 -8.10 3.06 6.53
N ILE A 78 -7.58 3.44 7.70
CA ILE A 78 -8.34 3.43 8.96
C ILE A 78 -9.49 4.44 8.91
N ALA A 79 -9.23 5.67 8.48
CA ALA A 79 -10.25 6.71 8.38
C ALA A 79 -11.34 6.32 7.37
N GLY A 80 -10.97 5.82 6.19
CA GLY A 80 -11.93 5.37 5.18
C GLY A 80 -12.71 4.11 5.57
N ALA A 81 -12.13 3.24 6.41
CA ALA A 81 -12.84 2.10 6.99
C ALA A 81 -13.91 2.56 8.00
N ALA A 82 -13.57 3.52 8.87
CA ALA A 82 -14.47 4.10 9.86
C ALA A 82 -15.58 4.96 9.24
N MET A 83 -15.30 5.68 8.15
CA MET A 83 -16.24 6.60 7.51
C MET A 83 -17.09 5.91 6.43
N THR A 84 -18.29 5.46 6.80
CA THR A 84 -19.21 4.79 5.86
C THR A 84 -19.54 5.64 4.62
N GLY A 85 -19.65 6.97 4.75
CA GLY A 85 -19.96 7.89 3.65
C GLY A 85 -18.78 8.31 2.77
N ARG A 86 -17.53 7.98 3.12
CA ARG A 86 -16.33 8.41 2.38
C ARG A 86 -15.44 7.23 1.98
N ARG A 87 -16.04 6.18 1.41
CA ARG A 87 -15.32 4.96 0.98
C ARG A 87 -14.20 5.23 -0.03
N TRP A 88 -14.26 6.35 -0.74
CA TRP A 88 -13.20 6.83 -1.61
C TRP A 88 -11.86 7.04 -0.88
N VAL A 89 -11.89 7.44 0.40
CA VAL A 89 -10.70 7.61 1.24
C VAL A 89 -10.03 6.26 1.47
N GLN A 90 -10.82 5.21 1.69
CA GLN A 90 -10.31 3.85 1.85
C GLN A 90 -9.69 3.34 0.53
N VAL A 91 -10.30 3.67 -0.61
CA VAL A 91 -9.73 3.35 -1.94
C VAL A 91 -8.39 4.06 -2.15
N ALA A 92 -8.30 5.34 -1.81
CA ALA A 92 -7.06 6.11 -1.93
C ALA A 92 -5.94 5.51 -1.06
N GLY A 93 -6.25 5.17 0.19
CA GLY A 93 -5.30 4.51 1.09
C GLY A 93 -4.86 3.14 0.58
N ALA A 94 -5.78 2.34 0.04
CA ALA A 94 -5.48 1.03 -0.53
C ALA A 94 -4.61 1.12 -1.81
N ALA A 95 -4.90 2.09 -2.69
CA ALA A 95 -4.11 2.34 -3.89
C ALA A 95 -2.70 2.82 -3.56
N MET A 96 -2.57 3.72 -2.57
CA MET A 96 -1.27 4.17 -2.09
C MET A 96 -0.47 3.02 -1.47
N ALA A 97 -1.10 2.20 -0.62
CA ALA A 97 -0.46 1.03 -0.04
C ALA A 97 0.04 0.05 -1.11
N LEU A 98 -0.81 -0.25 -2.11
CA LEU A 98 -0.45 -1.11 -3.22
C LEU A 98 0.73 -0.55 -4.03
N GLY A 99 0.73 0.77 -4.29
CA GLY A 99 1.84 1.44 -5.00
C GLY A 99 3.16 1.37 -4.24
N VAL A 100 3.16 1.74 -2.96
CA VAL A 100 4.36 1.71 -2.11
C VAL A 100 4.92 0.29 -2.00
N ILE A 101 4.07 -0.69 -1.69
CA ILE A 101 4.53 -2.06 -1.48
C ILE A 101 4.92 -2.76 -2.79
N SER A 102 4.35 -2.36 -3.93
CA SER A 102 4.83 -2.80 -5.25
C SER A 102 6.27 -2.35 -5.49
N GLY A 103 6.63 -1.13 -5.09
CA GLY A 103 8.01 -0.65 -5.14
C GLY A 103 8.94 -1.49 -4.25
N ALA A 104 8.53 -1.77 -3.01
CA ALA A 104 9.31 -2.62 -2.10
C ALA A 104 9.56 -4.02 -2.70
N ILE A 105 8.50 -4.70 -3.17
CA ILE A 105 8.61 -6.03 -3.80
C ILE A 105 9.51 -5.97 -5.04
N PHE A 106 9.34 -4.96 -5.89
CA PHE A 106 10.20 -4.77 -7.07
C PHE A 106 11.68 -4.69 -6.66
N PHE A 107 12.01 -3.88 -5.65
CA PHE A 107 13.39 -3.74 -5.22
C PHE A 107 13.96 -5.01 -4.58
N HIS A 108 13.16 -5.79 -3.86
CA HIS A 108 13.60 -7.12 -3.39
C HIS A 108 13.93 -8.09 -4.54
N LEU A 109 13.17 -8.05 -5.64
CA LEU A 109 13.29 -9.02 -6.73
C LEU A 109 14.30 -8.62 -7.82
N PHE A 110 14.45 -7.33 -8.09
CA PHE A 110 15.21 -6.82 -9.23
C PHE A 110 16.45 -6.01 -8.84
N THR A 111 16.84 -6.03 -7.57
CA THR A 111 18.08 -5.40 -7.09
C THR A 111 18.90 -6.35 -6.22
N PRO A 112 20.16 -6.00 -5.90
CA PRO A 112 21.01 -6.77 -4.98
C PRO A 112 20.49 -6.88 -3.53
N LEU A 113 19.32 -6.32 -3.22
CA LEU A 113 18.66 -6.48 -1.92
C LEU A 113 18.28 -7.94 -1.66
N GLY A 114 17.67 -8.61 -2.64
CA GLY A 114 17.20 -9.99 -2.48
C GLY A 114 16.02 -10.13 -1.51
N VAL A 115 15.54 -11.36 -1.31
CA VAL A 115 14.35 -11.66 -0.48
C VAL A 115 14.65 -11.58 1.02
N ALA A 116 15.83 -12.04 1.43
CA ALA A 116 16.22 -12.08 2.84
C ALA A 116 17.11 -10.89 3.20
N VAL A 117 16.78 -10.24 4.30
CA VAL A 117 17.49 -9.09 4.87
C VAL A 117 18.32 -9.54 6.07
N VAL A 118 19.42 -8.82 6.32
CA VAL A 118 20.28 -9.07 7.48
C VAL A 118 19.84 -8.17 8.64
N ASN A 119 19.60 -8.79 9.79
CA ASN A 119 19.22 -8.15 11.05
C ASN A 119 20.43 -7.48 11.73
N THR A 120 20.14 -6.70 12.76
CA THR A 120 21.17 -6.04 13.62
C THR A 120 22.26 -6.98 14.16
N ASP A 121 21.92 -8.23 14.45
CA ASP A 121 22.82 -9.25 15.03
C ASP A 121 23.58 -10.06 13.95
N GLY A 122 23.42 -9.72 12.67
CA GLY A 122 24.02 -10.43 11.55
C GLY A 122 23.26 -11.68 11.12
N SER A 123 22.17 -12.04 11.81
CA SER A 123 21.27 -13.10 11.37
C SER A 123 20.45 -12.67 10.16
N SER A 124 19.91 -13.65 9.42
CA SER A 124 18.95 -13.39 8.35
C SER A 124 17.53 -13.34 8.90
N ASP A 125 16.69 -12.45 8.37
CA ASP A 125 15.24 -12.41 8.63
C ASP A 125 14.46 -13.57 7.97
N GLY A 126 15.14 -14.46 7.24
CA GLY A 126 14.51 -15.59 6.55
C GLY A 126 13.49 -15.21 5.47
N GLY A 127 13.49 -13.94 5.02
CA GLY A 127 12.50 -13.42 4.08
C GLY A 127 11.19 -12.95 4.72
N GLU A 128 11.15 -12.78 6.04
CA GLU A 128 9.98 -12.27 6.77
C GLU A 128 9.46 -10.96 6.19
N LEU A 129 10.33 -9.97 5.99
CA LEU A 129 9.94 -8.66 5.47
C LEU A 129 9.31 -8.76 4.07
N PHE A 130 9.85 -9.63 3.23
CA PHE A 130 9.32 -9.87 1.89
C PHE A 130 7.94 -10.56 1.93
N ILE A 131 7.75 -11.54 2.80
CA ILE A 131 6.45 -12.22 2.96
C ILE A 131 5.39 -11.25 3.48
N LEU A 132 5.73 -10.42 4.47
CA LEU A 132 4.85 -9.35 4.96
C LEU A 132 4.48 -8.39 3.82
N ALA A 133 5.45 -8.00 2.99
CA ALA A 133 5.22 -7.16 1.82
C ALA A 133 4.24 -7.81 0.82
N CYS A 134 4.41 -9.09 0.50
CA CYS A 134 3.47 -9.84 -0.34
C CYS A 134 2.06 -9.89 0.27
N GLY A 135 1.95 -10.11 1.59
CA GLY A 135 0.68 -10.09 2.30
C GLY A 135 -0.03 -8.73 2.20
N VAL A 136 0.71 -7.63 2.37
CA VAL A 136 0.16 -6.27 2.24
C VAL A 136 -0.27 -5.99 0.81
N TRP A 137 0.50 -6.45 -0.18
CA TRP A 137 0.16 -6.34 -1.60
C TRP A 137 -1.17 -7.06 -1.90
N LEU A 138 -1.30 -8.31 -1.46
CA LEU A 138 -2.53 -9.09 -1.65
C LEU A 138 -3.72 -8.46 -0.92
N ALA A 139 -3.53 -8.00 0.32
CA ALA A 139 -4.57 -7.38 1.12
C ALA A 139 -5.06 -6.05 0.49
N SER A 140 -4.14 -5.22 0.00
CA SER A 140 -4.47 -3.95 -0.65
C SER A 140 -5.17 -4.16 -2.01
N ALA A 141 -4.69 -5.10 -2.82
CA ALA A 141 -5.36 -5.50 -4.06
C ALA A 141 -6.78 -6.05 -3.80
N ALA A 142 -6.95 -6.91 -2.79
CA ALA A 142 -8.25 -7.42 -2.38
C ALA A 142 -9.18 -6.30 -1.91
N LEU A 143 -8.66 -5.30 -1.18
CA LEU A 143 -9.46 -4.17 -0.71
C LEU A 143 -9.93 -3.28 -1.87
N LEU A 144 -9.07 -3.02 -2.86
CA LEU A 144 -9.44 -2.32 -4.09
C LEU A 144 -10.50 -3.08 -4.90
N TRP A 145 -10.38 -4.41 -4.97
CA TRP A 145 -11.37 -5.27 -5.62
C TRP A 145 -12.73 -5.26 -4.91
N LEU A 146 -12.74 -5.31 -3.57
CA LEU A 146 -13.94 -5.20 -2.76
C LEU A 146 -14.62 -3.83 -2.91
N ARG A 147 -13.85 -2.77 -3.17
CA ARG A 147 -14.34 -1.39 -3.36
C ARG A 147 -14.44 -0.97 -4.83
N ARG A 148 -14.40 -1.91 -5.77
CA ARG A 148 -14.42 -1.62 -7.23
C ARG A 148 -15.58 -0.76 -7.67
N GLU A 149 -16.76 -0.94 -7.11
CA GLU A 149 -17.93 -0.13 -7.47
C GLU A 149 -17.74 1.36 -7.17
N VAL A 150 -16.92 1.70 -6.17
CA VAL A 150 -16.63 3.09 -5.77
C VAL A 150 -15.76 3.78 -6.83
N TRP A 151 -14.68 3.13 -7.27
CA TRP A 151 -13.73 3.77 -8.18
C TRP A 151 -14.07 3.55 -9.66
N LEU A 152 -14.77 2.47 -10.01
CA LEU A 152 -15.34 2.28 -11.34
C LEU A 152 -16.40 3.35 -11.68
N ALA A 153 -17.07 3.92 -10.67
CA ALA A 153 -18.00 5.03 -10.85
C ALA A 153 -17.31 6.33 -11.32
N TRP A 154 -15.99 6.45 -11.13
CA TRP A 154 -15.20 7.59 -11.60
C TRP A 154 -14.62 7.38 -13.00
N MET A 155 -14.71 6.16 -13.56
CA MET A 155 -14.24 5.91 -14.92
C MET A 155 -15.22 6.53 -15.93
N PRO A 156 -14.74 7.35 -16.89
CA PRO A 156 -15.57 7.91 -17.94
C PRO A 156 -16.29 6.78 -18.71
N GLY A 157 -17.63 6.79 -18.71
CA GLY A 157 -18.44 5.81 -19.44
C GLY A 157 -19.51 5.05 -18.62
N ARG A 158 -19.51 5.13 -17.28
CA ARG A 158 -20.58 4.54 -16.44
C ARG A 158 -21.61 5.54 -15.88
N VAL A 159 -21.50 6.83 -16.20
CA VAL A 159 -22.52 7.83 -15.88
C VAL A 159 -23.68 7.76 -16.88
N ARG A 160 -24.44 6.66 -16.89
CA ARG A 160 -25.84 6.65 -17.38
C ARG A 160 -26.56 5.35 -17.03
N ARG A 161 -27.47 5.42 -16.06
CA ARG A 161 -28.82 4.81 -16.10
C ARG A 161 -29.52 5.02 -14.76
N THR A 162 -29.85 6.26 -14.43
CA THR A 162 -30.91 6.52 -13.45
C THR A 162 -31.80 7.63 -13.98
N ALA A 163 -33.09 7.30 -14.06
CA ALA A 163 -34.26 8.11 -14.38
C ALA A 163 -34.50 8.46 -15.86
N LEU A 164 -35.25 7.60 -16.55
CA LEU A 164 -36.42 8.10 -17.29
C LEU A 164 -37.65 7.60 -16.52
N PRO A 165 -38.52 8.50 -16.00
CA PRO A 165 -39.82 8.10 -15.54
C PRO A 165 -40.58 7.56 -16.76
N GLN A 166 -41.05 6.31 -16.67
CA GLN A 166 -42.02 5.77 -17.61
C GLN A 166 -43.35 6.49 -17.35
N THR A 167 -43.53 7.69 -17.90
CA THR A 167 -44.87 8.27 -18.02
C THR A 167 -45.64 7.40 -19.00
N THR A 168 -46.50 6.59 -18.43
CA THR A 168 -47.50 5.77 -19.10
C THR A 168 -48.32 6.62 -20.07
N LEU A 169 -48.06 6.48 -21.37
CA LEU A 169 -49.01 6.83 -22.43
C LEU A 169 -50.20 5.85 -22.34
N ARG A 170 -51.21 6.20 -21.54
CA ARG A 170 -52.51 5.54 -21.60
C ARG A 170 -53.38 6.32 -22.59
N ARG A 171 -53.51 5.77 -23.79
CA ARG A 171 -54.54 6.14 -24.78
C ARG A 171 -55.92 5.95 -24.15
N GLY A 172 -56.80 6.91 -24.41
CA GLY A 172 -58.24 6.91 -24.16
C GLY A 172 -58.84 8.08 -24.90
#